data_AF-A0A2D5HDT5-F1
#
_entry.id   AF-A0A2D5HDT5-F1
#
_cell.length_a   1.000
_cell.length_b   1.000
_cell.length_c   1.000
_cell.angle_alpha   90.00
_cell.angle_beta   90.00
_cell.angle_gamma   90.00
#
_symmetry.space_group_name_H-M   'P 1'
#
loop_
_entity.id
_entity.type
_entity.pdbx_description
1 polymer ?
#
loop_
_entity_poly.entity_id
_entity_poly.type
_entity_poly.pdbx_seq_one_letter_code
_entity_poly.pdbx_strand_id
1 'polypeptide(L)' 'MTKLKLGALTDDRPVKLAVELPATVHRDLVAYAAALAAETGGSPAAPEKLVAPMLARFMETDRAFRKHRAQAT' A
#
# COMPACT_ATOMS: atom_id res chain seq x y z
N MET A 1 3.07 42.04 -0.91
CA MET A 1 2.61 40.92 -0.05
C MET A 1 3.11 39.62 -0.68
N THR A 2 4.18 39.06 -0.12
CA THR A 2 4.87 37.89 -0.67
C THR A 2 4.07 36.62 -0.35
N LYS A 3 3.45 36.03 -1.38
CA LYS A 3 2.74 34.75 -1.26
C LYS A 3 3.77 33.64 -1.04
N LEU A 4 3.60 32.83 0.02
CA LEU A 4 4.45 31.68 0.27
C LEU A 4 4.37 30.71 -0.91
N LYS A 5 5.52 30.16 -1.34
CA LYS A 5 5.61 29.18 -2.43
C LYS A 5 5.08 27.80 -2.05
N LEU A 6 4.86 27.57 -0.76
CA LEU A 6 4.29 26.33 -0.25
C LEU A 6 2.77 26.43 -0.31
N GLY A 7 2.15 25.58 -1.14
CA GLY A 7 0.71 25.36 -1.12
C GLY A 7 0.28 24.66 0.17
N ALA A 8 -1.03 24.40 0.31
CA ALA A 8 -1.53 23.58 1.41
C ALA A 8 -0.80 22.23 1.41
N LEU A 9 -0.25 21.86 2.56
CA LEU A 9 0.34 20.54 2.75
C LEU A 9 -0.77 19.51 2.56
N THR A 10 -0.52 18.47 1.77
CA THR A 10 -1.43 17.34 1.64
C THR A 10 -1.65 16.73 3.01
N ASP A 11 -2.91 16.57 3.35
CA ASP A 11 -3.34 16.00 4.61
C ASP A 11 -3.15 14.48 4.55
N ASP A 12 -1.92 14.02 4.75
CA ASP A 12 -1.51 12.61 4.74
C ASP A 12 -1.99 11.89 6.01
N ARG A 13 -3.26 12.08 6.38
CA ARG A 13 -3.86 11.43 7.55
C ARG A 13 -4.05 9.94 7.24
N PRO A 14 -3.39 9.03 7.98
CA PRO A 14 -3.56 7.60 7.79
C PRO A 14 -5.02 7.21 8.10
N VAL A 15 -5.65 6.51 7.16
CA VAL A 15 -7.00 5.96 7.35
C VAL A 15 -6.88 4.54 7.86
N LYS A 16 -7.50 4.24 9.01
CA LYS A 16 -7.59 2.87 9.52
C LYS A 16 -8.76 2.15 8.85
N LEU A 17 -8.49 0.98 8.29
CA LEU A 17 -9.49 0.08 7.74
C LEU A 17 -9.41 -1.26 8.48
N ALA A 18 -10.56 -1.76 8.95
CA ALA A 18 -10.70 -3.12 9.46
C ALA A 18 -11.17 -4.02 8.31
N VAL A 19 -10.43 -5.09 8.02
CA VAL A 19 -10.74 -6.04 6.94
C VAL A 19 -10.69 -7.46 7.47
N GLU A 20 -11.61 -8.30 7.01
CA GLU A 20 -11.56 -9.74 7.22
C GLU A 20 -10.92 -10.39 5.99
N LEU A 21 -9.96 -11.29 6.21
CA LEU A 21 -9.24 -12.00 5.16
C LEU A 21 -9.54 -13.49 5.24
N PRO A 22 -9.67 -14.19 4.10
CA PRO A 22 -9.67 -15.64 4.09
C PRO A 22 -8.41 -16.19 4.77
N ALA A 23 -8.55 -17.28 5.52
CA ALA A 23 -7.43 -17.89 6.24
C ALA A 23 -6.27 -18.30 5.32
N THR A 24 -6.56 -18.66 4.07
CA THR A 24 -5.54 -18.95 3.05
C THR A 24 -4.70 -17.72 2.72
N VAL A 25 -5.35 -16.57 2.48
CA VAL A 25 -4.67 -15.31 2.18
C VAL A 25 -3.77 -14.87 3.35
N HIS A 26 -4.24 -15.01 4.60
CA HIS A 26 -3.38 -14.72 5.75
C HIS A 26 -2.13 -15.61 5.78
N ARG A 27 -2.28 -16.92 5.53
CA ARG A 27 -1.12 -17.85 5.47
C ARG A 27 -0.15 -17.47 4.35
N ASP A 28 -0.66 -17.08 3.19
CA ASP A 28 0.16 -16.65 2.06
C ASP A 28 0.92 -15.35 2.38
N LEU A 29 0.30 -14.40 3.10
CA LEU A 29 0.98 -13.18 3.56
C LEU A 29 2.11 -13.49 4.55
N VAL A 30 1.93 -14.44 5.46
CA VAL A 30 2.99 -14.90 6.37
C VAL A 30 4.15 -15.52 5.58
N ALA A 31 3.85 -16.39 4.60
CA ALA A 31 4.86 -17.00 3.76
C ALA A 31 5.62 -15.94 2.92
N TYR A 32 4.90 -14.96 2.38
CA TYR A 32 5.49 -13.85 1.62
C TYR A 32 6.44 -13.01 2.49
N ALA A 33 6.04 -12.68 3.72
CA ALA A 33 6.89 -11.95 4.67
C ALA A 33 8.20 -12.69 4.96
N ALA A 34 8.13 -14.02 5.10
CA ALA A 34 9.30 -14.87 5.31
C ALA A 34 10.23 -14.89 4.09
N ALA A 35 9.67 -15.03 2.88
CA ALA A 35 10.44 -14.99 1.64
C ALA A 35 11.14 -13.64 1.45
N LEU A 36 10.42 -12.53 1.68
CA LEU A 36 10.97 -11.18 1.55
C LEU A 36 12.11 -10.93 2.56
N ALA A 37 11.98 -11.42 3.79
CA ALA A 37 13.02 -11.31 4.80
C ALA A 37 14.27 -12.12 4.43
N ALA A 38 14.09 -13.32 3.88
CA ALA A 38 15.19 -14.13 3.40
C ALA A 38 15.95 -13.46 2.25
N GLU A 39 15.26 -12.75 1.35
CA GLU A 39 15.87 -12.02 0.24
C GLU A 39 16.58 -10.73 0.69
N THR A 40 16.01 -10.00 1.65
CA THR A 40 16.49 -8.67 2.07
C THR A 40 17.44 -8.71 3.27
N GLY A 41 17.69 -9.89 3.86
CA GLY A 41 18.55 -10.06 5.03
C GLY A 41 17.95 -9.52 6.34
N GLY A 42 16.61 -9.47 6.40
CA GLY A 42 15.85 -8.91 7.52
C GLY A 42 15.07 -9.94 8.32
N SER A 43 14.18 -9.45 9.20
CA SER A 43 13.16 -10.28 9.87
C SER A 43 11.82 -10.20 9.11
N PRO A 44 11.01 -11.27 9.10
CA PRO A 44 9.68 -11.25 8.49
C PRO A 44 8.83 -10.12 9.06
N ALA A 45 8.26 -9.29 8.17
CA ALA A 45 7.31 -8.28 8.57
C ALA A 45 5.99 -8.91 9.04
N ALA A 46 5.25 -8.21 9.90
CA ALA A 46 3.88 -8.61 10.24
C ALA A 46 3.00 -8.59 8.97
N PRO A 47 2.11 -9.58 8.75
CA PRO A 47 1.30 -9.70 7.52
C PRO A 47 0.54 -8.42 7.14
N GLU A 48 -0.03 -7.72 8.11
CA GLU A 48 -0.78 -6.48 7.91
C GLU A 48 0.07 -5.34 7.34
N LYS A 49 1.38 -5.34 7.60
CA LYS A 49 2.31 -4.33 7.05
C LYS A 49 2.56 -4.52 5.56
N LEU A 50 2.27 -5.70 5.01
CA LEU A 50 2.37 -5.96 3.57
C LEU A 50 1.15 -5.48 2.80
N VAL A 51 -0.02 -5.40 3.44
CA VAL A 51 -1.30 -5.11 2.77
C VAL A 51 -1.27 -3.77 2.05
N ALA A 52 -0.87 -2.69 2.75
CA ALA A 52 -0.83 -1.36 2.16
C ALA A 52 0.13 -1.24 0.95
N PRO A 53 1.43 -1.63 1.04
CA PRO A 53 2.34 -1.54 -0.10
C PRO A 53 1.95 -2.48 -1.25
N MET A 54 1.41 -3.68 -0.97
CA MET A 54 0.94 -4.59 -2.02
C MET A 54 -0.27 -4.01 -2.77
N LEU A 55 -1.25 -3.44 -2.06
CA LEU A 55 -2.41 -2.78 -2.69
C LEU A 55 -2.00 -1.54 -3.49
N ALA A 56 -1.09 -0.73 -2.96
CA ALA A 56 -0.54 0.41 -3.69
C ALA A 56 0.13 -0.04 -5.00
N ARG A 57 0.96 -1.10 -4.93
CA ARG A 57 1.63 -1.66 -6.11
C ARG A 57 0.63 -2.24 -7.12
N PHE A 58 -0.41 -2.92 -6.64
CA PHE A 58 -1.49 -3.43 -7.49
C PHE A 58 -2.18 -2.27 -8.25
N MET A 59 -2.62 -1.23 -7.55
CA MET A 59 -3.27 -0.06 -8.15
C MET A 59 -2.36 0.73 -9.10
N GLU A 60 -1.06 0.81 -8.80
CA GLU A 60 -0.07 1.46 -9.65
C GLU A 60 0.16 0.69 -10.97
N THR A 61 0.06 -0.63 -10.92
CA THR A 61 0.36 -1.49 -12.08
C THR A 61 -0.88 -1.82 -12.91
N ASP A 62 -2.08 -1.70 -12.35
CA ASP A 62 -3.35 -1.85 -13.08
C ASP A 62 -3.59 -0.67 -14.04
N ARG A 63 -3.31 -0.91 -15.33
CA ARG A 63 -3.50 0.08 -16.41
C ARG A 63 -4.96 0.48 -16.60
N ALA A 64 -5.89 -0.45 -16.44
CA ALA A 64 -7.32 -0.17 -16.64
C ALA A 64 -7.83 0.76 -15.53
N PHE A 65 -7.48 0.44 -14.28
CA PHE A 65 -7.76 1.30 -13.13
C PHE A 65 -7.16 2.70 -13.32
N ARG A 66 -5.88 2.78 -13.72
CA ARG A 66 -5.20 4.06 -13.95
C ARG A 66 -5.87 4.91 -15.02
N LYS A 67 -6.28 4.30 -16.14
CA LYS A 67 -7.00 5.00 -17.21
C LYS A 67 -8.33 5.55 -16.70
N HIS A 68 -9.08 4.76 -15.93
CA HIS A 68 -10.36 5.18 -15.39
C HIS A 68 -10.20 6.32 -14.37
N ARG A 69 -9.23 6.21 -13.46
CA ARG A 69 -8.94 7.27 -12.47
C ARG A 69 -8.56 8.59 -13.12
N ALA A 70 -7.74 8.57 -14.17
CA ALA A 70 -7.33 9.77 -14.90
C ALA A 70 -8.48 10.47 -15.66
N GLN A 71 -9.59 9.77 -15.93
CA GLN A 71 -10.79 10.34 -16.55
C GLN A 71 -11.74 10.95 -15.52
N ALA A 72 -11.58 10.62 -14.24
CA ALA A 72 -12.44 11.05 -13.14
C ALA A 72 -11.88 12.24 -12.33
N THR A 73 -10.62 12.62 -12.58
CA THR A 73 -9.94 13.80 -12.03
C THR A 73 -9.78 14.87 -13.09
#